data_AF-A0A973AA53-F1
#
_entry.id   AF-A0A973AA53-F1
#
_cell.length_a   1.000
_cell.length_b   1.000
_cell.length_c   1.000
_cell.angle_alpha   90.00
_cell.angle_beta   90.00
_cell.angle_gamma   90.00
#
_symmetry.space_group_name_H-M   'P 1'
#
loop_
_entity.id
_entity.type
_entity.pdbx_description
1 polymer ?
#
loop_
_entity_poly.entity_id
_entity_poly.type
_entity_poly.pdbx_seq_one_letter_code
_entity_poly.pdbx_strand_id
1 'polypeptide(L)'
;MTIGVWQPAKADAEKGLSLDDLKAYAVLTDGALENLATSLSAAQIGGDGRLMRLDEAPWQVATALSDEELVNLVRFFTLAERQLPGWDGGKQSPVIYLVRILKQREAFTPVLRQWVKANTDNRYLPNGALL
;
A
#
# COMPACT_ATOMS: atom_id res chain seq x y z
N MET A 1 -25.39 -11.22 -1.79
CA MET A 1 -24.67 -10.07 -1.21
C MET A 1 -23.58 -9.69 -2.20
N THR A 2 -23.88 -8.70 -3.04
CA THR A 2 -23.04 -8.25 -4.15
C THR A 2 -21.94 -7.35 -3.63
N ILE A 3 -20.70 -7.84 -3.73
CA ILE A 3 -19.50 -7.04 -3.48
C ILE A 3 -19.55 -5.90 -4.51
N GLY A 4 -19.68 -4.67 -4.03
CA GLY A 4 -19.67 -3.49 -4.89
C GLY A 4 -18.34 -3.42 -5.61
N VAL A 5 -18.34 -3.79 -6.90
CA VAL A 5 -17.24 -3.52 -7.81
C VAL A 5 -17.08 -2.01 -7.86
N TRP A 6 -16.10 -1.51 -7.11
CA TRP A 6 -15.74 -0.11 -7.08
C TRP A 6 -14.98 0.23 -8.37
N GLN A 7 -15.56 1.13 -9.16
CA GLN A 7 -14.92 1.74 -10.31
C GLN A 7 -14.26 3.05 -9.84
N PRO A 8 -12.94 3.22 -9.91
CA PRO A 8 -12.36 4.54 -9.71
C PRO A 8 -12.89 5.46 -10.81
N ALA A 9 -13.51 6.56 -10.42
CA ALA A 9 -13.89 7.62 -11.33
C ALA A 9 -12.60 8.18 -11.96
N LYS A 10 -12.33 7.78 -13.21
CA LYS A 10 -11.30 8.42 -14.03
C LYS A 10 -11.74 9.83 -14.38
N ALA A 11 -11.22 10.81 -13.64
CA ALA A 11 -11.12 12.22 -14.00
C ALA A 11 -10.12 12.81 -13.00
N ASP A 12 -8.82 12.97 -13.24
CA ASP A 12 -8.18 13.56 -14.41
C ASP A 12 -6.74 13.05 -14.55
N ALA A 13 -6.24 13.12 -15.78
CA ALA A 13 -4.93 12.66 -16.19
C ALA A 13 -3.82 13.65 -15.77
N GLU A 14 -3.49 13.73 -14.48
CA GLU A 14 -2.34 14.50 -13.97
C GLU A 14 -1.54 13.66 -12.95
N LYS A 15 -0.98 12.51 -13.38
CA LYS A 15 0.23 11.83 -12.86
C LYS A 15 0.53 11.74 -11.34
N GLY A 16 -0.41 11.98 -10.44
CA GLY A 16 -0.20 11.99 -8.98
C GLY A 16 -0.90 10.84 -8.25
N LEU A 17 -0.32 10.43 -7.11
CA LEU A 17 -0.98 9.58 -6.13
C LEU A 17 -2.11 10.40 -5.47
N SER A 18 -3.38 10.01 -5.64
CA SER A 18 -4.52 10.73 -5.04
C SER A 18 -4.75 10.29 -3.59
N LEU A 19 -5.09 11.22 -2.71
CA LEU A 19 -5.44 10.90 -1.32
C LEU A 19 -6.68 10.00 -1.23
N ASP A 20 -7.71 10.28 -2.03
CA ASP A 20 -8.96 9.50 -2.04
C ASP A 20 -8.74 8.05 -2.47
N ASP A 21 -7.82 7.82 -3.42
CA ASP A 21 -7.43 6.47 -3.84
C ASP A 21 -6.75 5.72 -2.69
N LEU A 22 -5.85 6.39 -1.95
CA LEU A 22 -5.21 5.80 -0.77
C LEU A 22 -6.22 5.47 0.34
N LYS A 23 -7.19 6.36 0.58
CA LYS A 23 -8.27 6.10 1.55
C LYS A 23 -9.09 4.88 1.16
N ALA A 24 -9.37 4.69 -0.12
CA ALA A 24 -10.09 3.52 -0.61
C ALA A 24 -9.35 2.22 -0.26
N TYR A 25 -8.02 2.18 -0.41
CA TYR A 25 -7.20 1.03 -0.01
C TYR A 25 -7.09 0.87 1.52
N ALA A 26 -7.06 1.97 2.26
CA ALA A 26 -6.97 1.98 3.72
C ALA A 26 -8.23 1.41 4.42
N VAL A 27 -9.38 1.45 3.75
CA VAL A 27 -10.66 0.92 4.25
C VAL A 27 -10.76 -0.61 4.08
N LEU A 28 -9.87 -1.23 3.31
CA LEU A 28 -9.88 -2.68 3.11
C LEU A 28 -9.62 -3.42 4.43
N THR A 29 -10.53 -4.32 4.77
CA THR A 29 -10.45 -5.16 5.97
C THR A 29 -9.56 -6.38 5.73
N ASP A 30 -9.05 -7.01 6.79
CA ASP A 30 -8.14 -8.17 6.73
C ASP A 30 -8.64 -9.28 5.77
N GLY A 31 -9.95 -9.58 5.74
CA GLY A 31 -10.50 -10.59 4.82
C GLY A 31 -10.41 -10.22 3.33
N ALA A 32 -10.47 -8.92 2.99
CA ALA A 32 -10.26 -8.44 1.62
C ALA A 32 -8.78 -8.47 1.23
N LEU A 33 -7.88 -8.30 2.21
CA LEU A 33 -6.44 -8.35 2.04
C LEU A 33 -5.91 -9.79 1.82
N GLU A 34 -6.60 -10.81 2.35
CA GLU A 34 -6.23 -12.21 2.12
C GLU A 34 -6.40 -12.64 0.65
N ASN A 35 -7.33 -12.01 -0.09
CA ASN A 35 -7.60 -12.31 -1.50
C ASN A 35 -7.64 -11.03 -2.35
N LEU A 36 -6.50 -10.35 -2.46
CA LEU A 36 -6.40 -9.10 -3.22
C LEU A 36 -6.77 -9.29 -4.70
N ALA A 37 -6.43 -10.43 -5.29
CA ALA A 37 -6.77 -10.74 -6.68
C ALA A 37 -8.29 -10.91 -6.92
N THR A 38 -9.06 -11.19 -5.87
CA THR A 38 -10.53 -11.27 -5.94
C THR A 38 -11.18 -9.93 -5.58
N SER A 39 -10.56 -9.16 -4.68
CA SER A 39 -11.03 -7.84 -4.26
C SER A 39 -10.75 -6.76 -5.30
N LEU A 40 -9.67 -6.88 -6.08
CA LEU A 40 -9.25 -5.91 -7.10
C LEU A 40 -9.44 -6.47 -8.51
N SER A 41 -9.83 -5.61 -9.43
CA SER A 41 -9.95 -5.97 -10.85
C SER A 41 -8.56 -6.04 -11.51
N ALA A 42 -8.39 -6.91 -12.51
CA ALA A 42 -7.14 -7.03 -13.27
C ALA A 42 -6.65 -5.69 -13.87
N ALA A 43 -7.57 -4.80 -14.25
CA ALA A 43 -7.25 -3.46 -14.73
C ALA A 43 -6.63 -2.56 -13.64
N GLN A 44 -7.09 -2.68 -12.38
CA GLN A 44 -6.53 -1.97 -11.23
C GLN A 44 -5.16 -2.55 -10.89
N ILE A 45 -5.05 -3.88 -10.81
CA ILE A 45 -3.77 -4.56 -10.57
C ILE A 45 -2.72 -4.13 -11.61
N GLY A 46 -3.07 -4.10 -12.90
CA GLY A 46 -2.16 -3.66 -13.95
C GLY A 46 -1.84 -2.15 -13.91
N GLY A 47 -2.82 -1.32 -13.56
CA GLY A 47 -2.68 0.15 -13.52
C GLY A 47 -1.90 0.65 -12.31
N ASP A 48 -2.14 0.06 -11.15
CA ASP A 48 -1.64 0.50 -9.85
C ASP A 48 -0.34 -0.19 -9.44
N GLY A 49 0.11 -1.23 -10.17
CA GLY A 49 1.45 -1.80 -9.99
C GLY A 49 2.57 -0.77 -10.18
N ARG A 50 2.31 0.35 -10.89
CA ARG A 50 3.24 1.49 -10.98
C ARG A 50 3.48 2.19 -9.63
N LEU A 51 2.52 2.14 -8.71
CA LEU A 51 2.60 2.77 -7.39
C LEU A 51 3.76 2.19 -6.58
N MET A 52 4.05 0.89 -6.77
CA MET A 52 5.16 0.19 -6.12
C MET A 52 6.55 0.68 -6.54
N ARG A 53 6.64 1.45 -7.64
CA ARG A 53 7.90 1.97 -8.20
C ARG A 53 7.96 3.50 -8.17
N LEU A 54 7.00 4.16 -7.51
CA LEU A 54 7.01 5.60 -7.35
C LEU A 54 8.08 6.03 -6.34
N ASP A 55 8.67 7.21 -6.59
CA ASP A 55 9.57 7.88 -5.65
C ASP A 55 8.84 8.37 -4.38
N GLU A 56 9.60 8.83 -3.39
CA GLU A 56 9.08 9.31 -2.10
C GLU A 56 8.11 10.51 -2.22
N ALA A 57 8.35 11.41 -3.18
CA ALA A 57 7.62 12.67 -3.31
C ALA A 57 6.08 12.52 -3.38
N PRO A 58 5.50 11.67 -4.26
CA PRO A 58 4.05 11.43 -4.27
C PRO A 58 3.51 10.82 -2.97
N TRP A 59 4.31 10.06 -2.22
CA TRP A 59 3.87 9.47 -0.94
C TRP A 59 3.70 10.49 0.18
N GLN A 60 4.14 11.73 0.00
CA GLN A 60 3.84 12.80 0.96
C GLN A 60 2.34 13.01 1.16
N VAL A 61 1.50 12.74 0.16
CA VAL A 61 0.04 12.83 0.30
C VAL A 61 -0.50 11.89 1.38
N ALA A 62 0.18 10.75 1.63
CA ALA A 62 -0.20 9.80 2.68
C ALA A 62 -0.04 10.40 4.09
N THR A 63 0.73 11.50 4.25
CA THR A 63 0.81 12.23 5.52
C THR A 63 -0.47 12.96 5.89
N ALA A 64 -1.49 13.01 5.03
CA ALA A 64 -2.82 13.51 5.40
C ALA A 64 -3.75 12.40 5.95
N LEU A 65 -3.32 11.13 5.91
CA LEU A 65 -4.08 10.00 6.43
C LEU A 65 -3.90 9.85 7.94
N SER A 66 -4.84 9.17 8.58
CA SER A 66 -4.78 8.77 9.98
C SER A 66 -3.79 7.62 10.19
N ASP A 67 -3.35 7.41 11.43
CA ASP A 67 -2.37 6.36 11.73
C ASP A 67 -2.92 4.96 11.42
N GLU A 68 -4.21 4.72 11.70
CA GLU A 68 -4.89 3.46 11.35
C GLU A 68 -4.95 3.24 9.82
N GLU A 69 -5.23 4.30 9.06
CA GLU A 69 -5.27 4.23 7.60
C GLU A 69 -3.88 3.91 7.01
N LEU A 70 -2.83 4.52 7.55
CA LEU A 70 -1.44 4.24 7.19
C LEU A 70 -1.05 2.79 7.53
N VAL A 71 -1.46 2.29 8.69
CA VAL A 71 -1.23 0.89 9.10
C VAL A 71 -1.90 -0.06 8.10
N ASN A 72 -3.14 0.20 7.72
CA ASN A 72 -3.87 -0.63 6.75
C ASN A 72 -3.23 -0.58 5.36
N LEU A 73 -2.78 0.59 4.91
CA LEU A 73 -2.03 0.72 3.66
C LEU A 73 -0.72 -0.07 3.67
N VAL A 74 0.03 -0.01 4.77
CA VAL A 74 1.24 -0.82 4.94
C VAL A 74 0.91 -2.30 4.77
N ARG A 75 -0.18 -2.78 5.39
CA ARG A 75 -0.61 -4.18 5.26
C ARG A 75 -1.00 -4.53 3.82
N PHE A 76 -1.76 -3.64 3.18
CA PHE A 76 -2.19 -3.79 1.79
C PHE A 76 -1.02 -3.93 0.84
N PHE A 77 -0.07 -2.97 0.83
CA PHE A 77 1.07 -3.04 -0.07
C PHE A 77 1.98 -4.24 0.22
N THR A 78 2.15 -4.61 1.49
CA THR A 78 2.91 -5.82 1.86
C THR A 78 2.32 -7.08 1.23
N LEU A 79 1.00 -7.25 1.30
CA LEU A 79 0.31 -8.40 0.71
C LEU A 79 0.20 -8.30 -0.80
N ALA A 80 0.06 -7.09 -1.34
CA ALA A 80 0.01 -6.85 -2.78
C ALA A 80 1.32 -7.28 -3.46
N GLU A 81 2.47 -6.97 -2.87
CA GLU A 81 3.78 -7.39 -3.38
C GLU A 81 3.91 -8.92 -3.48
N ARG A 82 3.30 -9.64 -2.51
CA ARG A 82 3.33 -11.11 -2.45
C ARG A 82 2.28 -11.78 -3.35
N GLN A 83 1.07 -11.23 -3.41
CA GLN A 83 -0.07 -11.84 -4.09
C GLN A 83 -0.20 -11.40 -5.56
N LEU A 84 0.21 -10.17 -5.90
CA LEU A 84 -0.06 -9.58 -7.20
C LEU A 84 1.21 -9.57 -8.08
N PRO A 85 1.16 -10.19 -9.26
CA PRO A 85 2.29 -10.16 -10.19
C PRO A 85 2.50 -8.74 -10.72
N GLY A 86 3.76 -8.26 -10.70
CA GLY A 86 4.16 -6.94 -11.20
C GLY A 86 4.16 -5.82 -10.16
N TRP A 87 3.74 -6.12 -8.92
CA TRP A 87 3.77 -5.24 -7.75
C TRP A 87 5.05 -5.36 -6.93
N ASP A 88 6.11 -5.94 -7.49
CA ASP A 88 7.44 -5.96 -6.87
C ASP A 88 8.04 -4.55 -6.86
N GLY A 89 8.07 -3.93 -5.68
CA GLY A 89 8.68 -2.62 -5.45
C GLY A 89 10.10 -2.73 -4.92
N GLY A 90 10.45 -3.86 -4.30
CA GLY A 90 11.80 -4.12 -3.82
C GLY A 90 12.30 -3.01 -2.88
N LYS A 91 13.36 -2.30 -3.29
CA LYS A 91 13.94 -1.17 -2.55
C LYS A 91 13.12 0.12 -2.62
N GLN A 92 12.26 0.25 -3.61
CA GLN A 92 11.37 1.40 -3.83
C GLN A 92 9.95 1.13 -3.29
N SER A 93 9.79 0.04 -2.52
CA SER A 93 8.48 -0.34 -2.01
C SER A 93 7.89 0.77 -1.15
N PRO A 94 6.61 1.13 -1.39
CA PRO A 94 5.96 2.26 -0.74
C PRO A 94 5.74 2.05 0.75
N VAL A 95 5.76 0.79 1.19
CA VAL A 95 5.76 0.42 2.60
C VAL A 95 6.89 1.10 3.36
N ILE A 96 8.06 1.30 2.73
CA ILE A 96 9.20 1.99 3.35
C ILE A 96 8.84 3.44 3.69
N TYR A 97 8.21 4.14 2.75
CA TYR A 97 7.79 5.53 2.95
C TYR A 97 6.67 5.64 3.99
N LEU A 98 5.66 4.76 3.92
CA LEU A 98 4.56 4.72 4.89
C LEU A 98 5.07 4.42 6.31
N VAL A 99 6.01 3.48 6.45
CA VAL A 99 6.66 3.17 7.73
C VAL A 99 7.47 4.37 8.23
N ARG A 100 8.13 5.14 7.35
CA ARG A 100 8.82 6.38 7.74
C ARG A 100 7.85 7.43 8.28
N ILE A 101 6.70 7.61 7.64
CA ILE A 101 5.64 8.53 8.11
C ILE A 101 5.14 8.07 9.50
N LEU A 102 4.81 6.78 9.66
CA LEU A 102 4.37 6.22 10.94
C LEU A 102 5.43 6.37 12.05
N LYS A 103 6.72 6.23 11.71
CA LYS A 103 7.82 6.47 12.66
C LYS A 103 7.93 7.92 13.08
N GLN A 104 7.78 8.87 12.15
CA GLN A 104 7.76 10.30 12.46
C GLN A 104 6.60 10.68 13.39
N ARG A 105 5.51 9.94 13.32
CA ARG A 105 4.33 10.11 14.17
C ARG A 105 4.35 9.27 15.46
N GLU A 106 5.43 8.53 15.71
CA GLU A 106 5.55 7.59 16.84
C GLU A 106 4.45 6.49 16.88
N ALA A 107 3.70 6.31 15.78
CA ALA A 107 2.63 5.34 15.64
C ALA A 107 3.11 3.98 15.11
N PHE A 108 4.39 3.86 14.75
CA PHE A 108 4.95 2.60 14.23
C PHE A 108 5.20 1.58 15.35
N THR A 109 4.25 0.67 15.52
CA THR A 109 4.32 -0.36 16.57
C THR A 109 5.23 -1.54 16.20
N PRO A 110 5.85 -2.22 17.20
CA PRO A 110 6.63 -3.42 16.97
C PRO A 110 5.78 -4.58 16.42
N VAL A 111 4.48 -4.61 16.75
CA VAL A 111 3.52 -5.59 16.22
C VAL A 111 3.39 -5.46 14.70
N LEU A 112 3.21 -4.23 14.19
CA LEU A 112 3.14 -4.00 12.74
C LEU A 112 4.45 -4.39 12.04
N ARG A 113 5.60 -4.06 12.65
CA ARG A 113 6.92 -4.46 12.12
C ARG A 113 7.03 -5.98 11.95
N GLN A 114 6.61 -6.74 12.96
CA GLN A 114 6.66 -8.20 12.93
C GLN A 114 5.67 -8.76 11.90
N TRP A 115 4.48 -8.18 11.82
CA TRP A 115 3.46 -8.55 10.82
C TRP A 115 3.98 -8.35 9.40
N VAL A 116 4.59 -7.20 9.08
CA VAL A 116 5.15 -6.94 7.73
C VAL A 116 6.21 -7.98 7.39
N LYS A 117 7.13 -8.26 8.31
CA LYS A 117 8.17 -9.28 8.13
C LYS A 117 7.64 -10.70 7.91
N ALA A 118 6.48 -11.04 8.47
CA ALA A 118 5.87 -12.36 8.31
C ALA A 118 5.08 -12.49 7.00
N ASN A 119 4.65 -11.38 6.41
CA ASN A 119 3.74 -11.34 5.25
C ASN A 119 4.40 -10.87 3.94
N THR A 120 5.71 -10.59 3.95
CA THR A 120 6.48 -10.24 2.74
C THR A 120 7.72 -11.12 2.60
N ASP A 121 8.07 -11.41 1.35
CA ASP A 121 9.33 -12.05 0.98
C ASP A 121 10.42 -11.01 0.62
N ASN A 122 10.07 -9.72 0.65
CA ASN A 122 10.98 -8.63 0.34
C ASN A 122 11.91 -8.33 1.52
N ARG A 123 13.18 -8.72 1.36
CA ARG A 123 14.26 -8.50 2.34
C ARG A 123 14.49 -7.04 2.73
N TYR A 124 14.04 -6.09 1.91
CA TYR A 124 14.18 -4.66 2.17
C TYR A 124 13.09 -4.16 3.12
N LEU A 125 11.97 -4.85 3.28
CA LEU A 125 10.93 -4.44 4.22
C LEU A 125 11.26 -4.86 5.66
N PRO A 126 10.91 -4.05 6.68
CA PRO A 126 10.13 -2.80 6.61
C PRO A 126 10.97 -1.51 6.55
N ASN A 127 12.30 -1.57 6.58
CA ASN A 127 13.16 -0.39 6.75
C ASN A 127 13.83 0.13 5.46
N GLY A 128 13.62 -0.54 4.33
CA GLY A 128 14.40 -0.36 3.11
C GLY A 128 15.73 -1.10 3.15
N ALA A 129 16.55 -0.90 2.11
CA ALA A 129 17.93 -1.36 2.11
C ALA A 129 18.67 -0.71 3.29
N LEU A 130 19.12 -1.54 4.24
CA LEU A 130 20.17 -1.19 5.17
C LEU A 130 21.42 -0.89 4.32
N LEU A 131 21.64 0.40 4.08
CA LEU A 131 22.95 0.94 3.73
C LEU A 131 23.75 1.11 5.02
#